data_AF-A0A966IL29-F1
#
_entry.id   AF-A0A966IL29-F1
#
_cell.length_a   1.000
_cell.length_b   1.000
_cell.length_c   1.000
_cell.angle_alpha   90.00
_cell.angle_beta   90.00
_cell.angle_gamma   90.00
#
_symmetry.space_group_name_H-M   'P 1'
#
loop_
_entity.id
_entity.type
_entity.pdbx_description
1 polymer ?
#
loop_
_entity_poly.entity_id
_entity_poly.type
_entity_poly.pdbx_seq_one_letter_code
_entity_poly.pdbx_strand_id
1 'polypeptide(L)' 'MLEAHQNKNLSLLVELYQEAAKNVSKAEEENFFLVQAYTFALELSHSQVLFLRRELVSRGVEE' A
#
# COMPACT_ATOMS: atom_id res chain seq x y z
N MET A 1 22.74 13.02 -2.52
CA MET A 1 22.76 11.54 -2.44
C MET A 1 22.05 11.03 -1.16
N LEU A 2 20.92 11.67 -0.79
CA LEU A 2 20.11 11.29 0.37
C LEU A 2 18.69 10.87 -0.06
N GLU A 3 18.15 11.49 -1.11
CA GLU A 3 16.79 11.25 -1.62
C GLU A 3 16.58 9.82 -2.15
N ALA A 4 17.58 9.24 -2.83
CA ALA A 4 17.49 7.87 -3.34
C ALA A 4 17.44 6.82 -2.21
N HIS A 5 18.02 7.10 -1.04
CA HIS A 5 17.95 6.21 0.12
C HIS A 5 16.62 6.32 0.86
N GLN A 6 16.06 7.53 0.95
CA GLN A 6 14.72 7.75 1.53
C GLN A 6 13.65 7.06 0.68
N ASN A 7 13.67 7.23 -0.65
CA ASN A 7 12.70 6.61 -1.55
C ASN A 7 12.78 5.07 -1.57
N LYS A 8 13.98 4.50 -1.42
CA LYS A 8 14.16 3.04 -1.30
C LYS A 8 13.49 2.48 -0.04
N ASN A 9 13.53 3.21 1.07
CA ASN A 9 12.89 2.76 2.32
C ASN A 9 11.38 2.98 2.30
N LEU A 10 10.90 4.03 1.63
CA LEU A 10 9.46 4.25 1.47
C LEU A 10 8.82 3.21 0.55
N SER A 11 9.54 2.74 -0.48
CA SER A 11 9.04 1.65 -1.33
C SER A 11 8.87 0.35 -0.53
N LEU A 12 9.77 0.08 0.43
CA LEU A 12 9.65 -1.06 1.34
C LEU A 12 8.41 -0.96 2.25
N LEU A 13 7.97 0.26 2.64
CA LEU A 13 6.73 0.42 3.42
C LEU A 13 5.50 -0.07 2.65
N VAL A 14 5.45 0.13 1.33
CA VAL A 14 4.36 -0.37 0.48
C VAL A 14 4.28 -1.90 0.55
N GLU A 15 5.42 -2.59 0.60
CA GLU A 15 5.49 -4.05 0.73
C GLU A 15 5.10 -4.51 2.14
N LEU A 16 5.60 -3.83 3.19
CA LEU A 16 5.30 -4.15 4.58
C LEU A 16 3.81 -3.98 4.90
N TYR A 17 3.16 -2.93 4.37
CA TYR A 17 1.72 -2.75 4.56
C TYR A 17 0.90 -3.81 3.83
N GLN A 18 1.32 -4.25 2.64
CA GLN A 18 0.68 -5.39 1.97
C GLN A 18 0.86 -6.70 2.73
N GLU A 19 2.02 -6.91 3.35
CA GLU A 19 2.25 -8.06 4.22
C GLU A 19 1.37 -7.99 5.48
N ALA A 20 1.29 -6.83 6.13
CA ALA A 20 0.42 -6.62 7.29
C ALA A 20 -1.06 -6.89 6.96
N ALA A 21 -1.53 -6.41 5.79
CA ALA A 21 -2.88 -6.67 5.30
C ALA A 21 -3.18 -8.18 5.22
N LYS A 22 -2.22 -8.99 4.76
CA LYS A 22 -2.37 -10.46 4.66
C LYS A 22 -2.33 -11.19 6.01
N ASN A 23 -1.81 -10.55 7.07
CA ASN A 23 -1.59 -11.17 8.38
C ASN A 23 -2.68 -10.83 9.41
N VAL A 24 -3.63 -9.98 9.07
CA VAL A 24 -4.76 -9.66 9.94
C VAL A 24 -5.99 -10.49 9.61
N SER A 25 -6.82 -10.74 10.63
CA SER A 25 -8.01 -11.58 10.49
C SER A 25 -9.30 -10.79 10.22
N LYS A 26 -9.29 -9.48 10.43
CA LYS A 26 -10.47 -8.63 10.22
C LYS A 26 -10.35 -7.87 8.91
N ALA A 27 -11.43 -7.89 8.12
CA ALA A 27 -11.51 -7.17 6.86
C ALA A 27 -11.27 -5.65 7.03
N GLU A 28 -11.71 -5.07 8.15
CA GLU A 28 -11.48 -3.65 8.47
C GLU A 28 -9.99 -3.33 8.63
N GLU A 29 -9.25 -4.20 9.32
CA GLU A 29 -7.81 -4.06 9.54
C GLU A 29 -7.04 -4.30 8.23
N GLU A 30 -7.47 -5.27 7.42
CA GLU A 30 -6.89 -5.54 6.11
C GLU A 30 -7.05 -4.32 5.19
N ASN A 31 -8.26 -3.77 5.12
CA ASN A 31 -8.56 -2.58 4.33
C ASN A 31 -7.74 -1.37 4.81
N PHE A 32 -7.60 -1.19 6.13
CA PHE A 32 -6.76 -0.13 6.68
C PHE A 32 -5.33 -0.21 6.15
N PHE A 33 -4.70 -1.39 6.21
CA PHE A 33 -3.33 -1.57 5.73
C PHE A 33 -3.20 -1.42 4.22
N LEU A 34 -4.18 -1.87 3.44
CA LEU A 34 -4.19 -1.69 1.99
C LEU A 34 -4.31 -0.21 1.58
N VAL A 35 -5.10 0.59 2.30
CA VAL A 35 -5.18 2.04 2.09
C VAL A 35 -3.84 2.72 2.40
N GLN A 36 -3.15 2.30 3.47
CA GLN A 36 -1.80 2.81 3.75
C GLN A 36 -0.83 2.44 2.63
N ALA A 37 -0.79 1.18 2.21
CA ALA A 37 0.03 0.73 1.08
C ALA A 37 -0.25 1.54 -0.19
N TYR A 38 -1.53 1.79 -0.49
CA TYR A 38 -1.94 2.55 -1.66
C TYR A 38 -1.51 4.02 -1.59
N THR A 39 -1.65 4.66 -0.42
CA THR A 39 -1.25 6.05 -0.21
C THR A 39 0.25 6.23 -0.45
N PHE A 40 1.09 5.38 0.17
CA PHE A 40 2.53 5.41 -0.07
C PHE A 40 2.89 5.05 -1.52
N ALA A 41 2.16 4.12 -2.13
CA ALA A 41 2.38 3.79 -3.53
C ALA A 41 2.13 4.99 -4.46
N LEU A 42 1.09 5.80 -4.18
CA LEU A 42 0.80 7.03 -4.92
C LEU A 42 1.91 8.07 -4.74
N GLU A 43 2.31 8.35 -3.50
CA GLU A 43 3.35 9.33 -3.17
C GLU A 43 4.68 9.02 -3.86
N LEU A 44 5.00 7.73 -4.01
CA LEU A 44 6.24 7.26 -4.60
C LEU A 44 6.16 7.00 -6.12
N SER A 45 4.98 7.19 -6.74
CA SER A 45 4.72 6.73 -8.11
C SER A 45 5.11 5.25 -8.30
N HIS A 46 4.82 4.43 -7.29
CA HIS A 46 5.20 3.02 -7.24
C HIS A 46 4.39 2.19 -8.25
N SER A 47 4.99 1.12 -8.78
CA SER A 47 4.34 0.24 -9.77
C SER A 47 3.08 -0.46 -9.24
N GLN A 48 2.96 -0.59 -7.93
CA GLN A 48 1.82 -1.25 -7.26
C GLN A 48 0.54 -0.41 -7.19
N VAL A 49 0.58 0.88 -7.57
CA VAL A 49 -0.60 1.78 -7.51
C VAL A 49 -1.82 1.17 -8.20
N LEU A 50 -1.65 0.63 -9.41
CA LEU A 50 -2.77 0.06 -10.18
C LEU A 50 -3.30 -1.24 -9.58
N PHE A 51 -2.42 -2.05 -8.99
CA PHE A 51 -2.80 -3.29 -8.33
C PHE A 51 -3.60 -3.00 -7.05
N LEU A 52 -3.05 -2.14 -6.19
CA LEU A 52 -3.67 -1.74 -4.93
C LEU A 52 -5.01 -1.03 -5.16
N ARG A 53 -5.09 -0.12 -6.14
CA ARG A 53 -6.37 0.52 -6.50
C ARG A 53 -7.42 -0.50 -6.91
N ARG A 54 -7.07 -1.46 -7.76
CA ARG A 54 -8.01 -2.51 -8.19
C ARG A 54 -8.51 -3.33 -7.00
N GLU A 55 -7.62 -3.65 -6.06
CA GLU A 55 -7.98 -4.40 -4.88
C GLU A 55 -8.95 -3.61 -3.98
N LEU A 56 -8.65 -2.33 -3.73
CA LEU A 56 -9.50 -1.44 -2.92
C LEU A 56 -10.88 -1.22 -3.56
N VAL A 57 -10.94 -1.02 -4.87
CA VAL A 57 -12.22 -0.92 -5.62
C VAL A 57 -13.02 -2.22 -5.50
N SER A 58 -12.37 -3.38 -5.66
CA SER A 58 -13.04 -4.68 -5.51
C SER A 58 -13.58 -4.91 -4.09
N ARG A 59 -13.01 -4.23 -3.09
CA ARG A 59 -13.42 -4.29 -1.68
C ARG A 59 -14.45 -3.21 -1.32
N GLY A 60 -14.79 -2.31 -2.25
CA GLY A 60 -15.69 -1.18 -2.00
C GLY A 60 -15.09 -0.10 -1.09
N VAL A 61 -13.76 -0.01 -1.02
CA VAL A 61 -13.02 0.95 -0.17
C VAL A 61 -12.65 2.23 -0.93
N GLU A 62 -12.52 2.15 -2.26
CA GLU A 62 -12.14 3.24 -3.17
C GLU A 62 -13.05 3.21 -4.42
N GLU A 63 -13.20 4.35 -5.12
CA GLU A 63 -14.07 4.52 -6.30
C GLU A 63 -13.34 4.72 -7.67
#